data_AF-A0A6I6SKY4-F1
#
_entry.id   AF-A0A6I6SKY4-F1
#
_cell.length_a   1.000
_cell.length_b   1.000
_cell.length_c   1.000
_cell.angle_alpha   90.00
_cell.angle_beta   90.00
_cell.angle_gamma   90.00
#
_symmetry.space_group_name_H-M   'P 1'
#
loop_
_entity.id
_entity.type
_entity.pdbx_description
1 polymer ?
#
loop_
_entity_poly.entity_id
_entity_poly.type
_entity_poly.pdbx_seq_one_letter_code
_entity_poly.pdbx_strand_id
1 'polypeptide(L)' 'MKKASNKQARVEPIYEASDLNQTVIGWNVVDESDPDNEVVVSEHETQREAIQAAEAFEQREN' A
#
# COMPACT_ATOMS: atom_id res chain seq x y z
N MET A 1 17.67 8.63 18.93
CA MET A 1 17.15 8.19 17.62
C MET A 1 15.66 8.03 17.79
N LYS A 2 14.84 8.86 17.12
CA LYS A 2 13.39 8.69 17.15
C LYS A 2 13.09 7.30 16.62
N LYS A 3 12.36 6.48 17.38
CA LYS A 3 11.84 5.22 16.87
C LYS A 3 10.99 5.61 15.66
N ALA A 4 11.37 5.17 14.47
CA ALA A 4 10.45 5.18 13.36
C ALA A 4 9.15 4.61 13.90
N SER A 5 8.06 5.37 13.80
CA SER A 5 6.72 4.84 14.03
C SER A 5 6.69 3.47 13.36
N ASN A 6 6.22 2.43 14.05
CA ASN A 6 6.16 1.06 13.50
C ASN A 6 5.14 0.95 12.35
N LYS A 7 4.83 2.07 11.70
CA LYS A 7 3.99 2.22 10.54
C LYS A 7 4.77 1.71 9.35
N GLN A 8 4.29 0.64 8.76
CA GLN A 8 4.86 0.05 7.56
C GLN A 8 3.73 -0.15 6.55
N ALA A 9 3.97 0.24 5.30
CA ALA A 9 2.98 0.08 4.25
C ALA A 9 3.56 -0.64 3.01
N ARG A 10 2.78 -1.56 2.46
CA ARG A 10 3.11 -2.34 1.27
C ARG A 10 2.23 -1.91 0.11
N VAL A 11 2.82 -1.83 -1.08
CA VAL A 11 2.09 -1.56 -2.32
C VAL A 11 1.79 -2.88 -3.03
N GLU A 12 0.52 -3.18 -3.25
CA GLU A 12 0.06 -4.40 -3.93
C GLU A 12 -0.67 -4.09 -5.24
N PRO A 13 -0.39 -4.80 -6.33
CA PRO A 13 -1.14 -4.64 -7.58
C PRO A 13 -2.56 -5.21 -7.46
N ILE A 14 -3.53 -4.49 -8.03
CA ILE A 14 -4.90 -4.97 -8.22
C ILE A 14 -4.99 -5.57 -9.61
N TYR A 15 -5.39 -6.84 -9.67
CA TYR A 15 -5.57 -7.56 -10.92
C TYR A 15 -7.04 -7.63 -11.31
N GLU A 16 -7.32 -7.53 -12.61
CA GLU A 16 -8.65 -7.80 -13.13
C GLU A 16 -8.95 -9.31 -13.04
N ALA A 17 -9.92 -9.70 -12.21
CA ALA A 17 -10.26 -11.10 -11.95
C ALA A 17 -10.70 -11.87 -13.21
N SER A 18 -11.19 -11.15 -14.22
CA SER A 18 -11.68 -11.70 -15.49
C SER A 18 -10.56 -11.98 -16.49
N ASP A 19 -9.36 -11.46 -16.25
CA ASP A 19 -8.27 -11.48 -17.23
C ASP A 19 -7.26 -12.60 -16.95
N LEU A 20 -7.12 -13.50 -17.92
CA LEU A 20 -6.12 -14.57 -17.91
C LEU A 20 -4.68 -14.02 -17.95
N ASN A 21 -4.49 -12.78 -18.41
CA ASN A 21 -3.18 -12.16 -18.55
C ASN A 21 -2.74 -11.35 -17.33
N GLN A 22 -3.52 -11.36 -16.22
CA GLN A 22 -3.23 -10.60 -15.00
C GLN A 22 -2.93 -9.12 -15.28
N THR A 23 -3.78 -8.44 -16.04
CA THR A 23 -3.65 -7.00 -16.24
C THR A 23 -3.80 -6.28 -14.89
N VAL A 24 -2.80 -5.46 -14.55
CA VAL A 24 -2.84 -4.59 -13.38
C VAL A 24 -3.75 -3.41 -13.70
N ILE A 25 -4.85 -3.30 -12.97
CA ILE A 25 -5.86 -2.24 -13.13
C ILE A 25 -5.75 -1.15 -12.06
N GLY A 26 -4.90 -1.36 -11.05
CA GLY A 26 -4.67 -0.40 -9.98
C GLY A 26 -3.66 -0.92 -8.95
N TRP A 27 -3.50 -0.17 -7.86
CA TRP A 27 -2.53 -0.43 -6.82
C TRP A 27 -3.11 -0.09 -5.44
N ASN A 28 -3.09 -1.05 -4.54
CA ASN A 28 -3.45 -0.89 -3.15
C ASN A 28 -2.24 -0.46 -2.33
N VAL A 29 -2.47 0.40 -1.35
CA VAL A 29 -1.56 0.63 -0.23
C VAL A 29 -2.16 -0.09 0.97
N VAL A 30 -1.41 -1.04 1.51
CA VAL A 30 -1.80 -1.90 2.63
C VAL A 30 -0.95 -1.50 3.83
N ASP A 31 -1.60 -1.17 4.94
CA ASP A 31 -0.94 -1.03 6.24
C ASP A 31 -0.61 -2.43 6.77
N GLU A 32 0.68 -2.71 6.93
CA GLU A 32 1.22 -3.97 7.49
C GLU A 32 1.93 -3.75 8.83
N SER A 33 1.61 -2.65 9.52
CA SER A 33 2.13 -2.34 10.86
C SER A 33 1.80 -3.42 11.89
N ASP A 34 0.68 -4.11 11.68
CA ASP A 34 0.26 -5.29 12.42
C ASP A 34 0.18 -6.48 11.44
N PRO A 35 1.09 -7.47 11.54
CA PRO A 35 1.12 -8.62 10.63
C PRO A 35 -0.10 -9.53 10.76
N ASP A 36 -0.83 -9.45 11.88
CA ASP A 36 -2.07 -10.21 12.08
C ASP A 36 -3.31 -9.44 11.56
N ASN A 37 -3.14 -8.16 11.17
CA ASN A 37 -4.24 -7.28 10.76
C ASN A 37 -3.80 -6.31 9.65
N GLU A 38 -3.45 -6.86 8.49
CA GLU A 38 -3.20 -6.08 7.28
C GLU A 38 -4.50 -5.44 6.75
N VAL A 39 -4.47 -4.14 6.47
CA VAL A 39 -5.65 -3.41 5.98
C VAL A 39 -5.32 -2.50 4.80
N VAL A 40 -6.18 -2.50 3.77
CA VAL A 40 -6.06 -1.54 2.66
C VAL A 40 -6.42 -0.15 3.16
N VAL A 41 -5.47 0.79 3.07
CA VAL A 41 -5.65 2.18 3.51
C VAL A 41 -5.93 3.14 2.35
N SER A 42 -5.55 2.79 1.12
CA SER A 42 -5.89 3.56 -0.09
C SER A 42 -5.67 2.74 -1.37
N GLU A 43 -6.33 3.15 -2.45
CA GLU A 43 -6.17 2.56 -3.80
C GLU A 43 -5.84 3.66 -4.81
N HIS A 44 -5.00 3.35 -5.81
CA HIS A 44 -4.52 4.31 -6.81
C HIS A 44 -4.46 3.68 -8.20
N GLU A 45 -4.64 4.48 -9.24
CA GLU A 45 -4.55 4.01 -10.63
C GLU A 45 -3.10 3.73 -11.05
N THR A 46 -2.14 4.50 -10.52
CA THR A 46 -0.73 4.36 -10.88
C THR A 46 0.13 3.88 -9.71
N GLN A 47 1.15 3.06 -10.03
CA GLN A 47 2.10 2.55 -9.03
C GLN A 47 2.81 3.69 -8.31
N ARG A 48 3.14 4.76 -9.04
CA ARG A 48 3.85 5.92 -8.49
C ARG A 48 3.04 6.62 -7.42
N GLU A 49 1.73 6.78 -7.62
CA GLU A 49 0.84 7.39 -6.63
C GLU A 49 0.71 6.50 -5.39
N ALA A 50 0.57 5.18 -5.57
CA ALA A 50 0.55 4.24 -4.45
C ALA A 50 1.85 4.26 -3.63
N ILE A 51 3.02 4.33 -4.29
CA ILE A 51 4.32 4.44 -3.59
C ILE A 51 4.39 5.75 -2.79
N GLN A 52 4.00 6.88 -3.39
CA GLN A 52 4.00 8.17 -2.68
C GLN A 52 3.05 8.16 -1.48
N ALA A 53 1.89 7.51 -1.61
CA ALA A 53 0.94 7.35 -0.52
C ALA A 53 1.47 6.44 0.59
N ALA A 54 2.15 5.35 0.25
CA ALA A 54 2.82 4.45 1.21
C ALA A 54 3.92 5.19 1.98
N GLU A 55 4.83 5.89 1.28
CA GLU A 55 5.88 6.69 1.91
C GLU A 55 5.30 7.77 2.84
N ALA A 56 4.23 8.46 2.41
CA ALA A 56 3.57 9.46 3.22
C ALA A 56 2.87 8.86 4.45
N PHE A 57 2.36 7.63 4.36
CA PHE A 57 1.76 6.90 5.47
C PHE A 57 2.80 6.59 6.55
N GLU A 58 3.96 6.07 6.14
CA GLU A 58 5.07 5.73 7.04
C GLU A 58 5.68 6.96 7.72
N GLN A 59 5.77 8.07 6.99
CA GLN A 59 6.32 9.35 7.49
C GLN A 59 5.37 10.14 8.40
N ARG A 60 4.09 9.76 8.51
CA ARG A 60 3.16 10.39 9.45
C ARG A 60 3.54 10.03 10.89
N GLU A 61 4.44 10.82 11.47
CA GLU A 61 4.63 10.91 12.91
C GLU A 61 3.29 11.37 13.54
N ASN A 62 2.86 10.66 14.58
CA ASN A 62 1.70 11.04 15.39
C ASN A 62 2.15 11.87 16.59
#